data_AF-A0A9E3WRJ1-F1
#
_entry.id   AF-A0A9E3WRJ1-F1
#
_cell.length_a   1.000
_cell.length_b   1.000
_cell.length_c   1.000
_cell.angle_alpha   90.00
_cell.angle_beta   90.00
_cell.angle_gamma   90.00
#
_symmetry.space_group_name_H-M   'P 1'
#
loop_
_entity.id
_entity.type
_entity.pdbx_description
1 polymer ?
#
loop_
_entity_poly.entity_id
_entity_poly.type
_entity_poly.pdbx_seq_one_letter_code
_entity_poly.pdbx_strand_id
1 'polypeptide(L)'
;MSKRNGHQTRPWYRHRELPRSNAGGSMVVPVSLDRNRCLTRCVVLSLLALHAALLAFSGSRQAPTIDEPAHLLAGLSYWEFGRFDLFRVNPPLPRLIASSPVLAFDYDTDWSGFTSRSAARPEFAMSWRFVKLNSERFMPMLISARWACIPFSLLGAWVCYRWGTELYGVRAGLLSLLLWTFSPTVLAHGQLITCDVAAASFGSLAMFALWSNIRSPSSRGMLRSGVTLGVALLCKATLVILLPLVVVLWLIAGRSYTQSSWSAMGGQIVGTIVIGLFILNLGYGFEDSGRRLGDFEFSSRMLTGNESTTDNAANRFEGTWMQDLVVPLPANFVLGVDSQKIDHETHNQPSFMHGVFRSRGWFFYYAYAALVKVPVATWLLGVVVAIGKLRSACTVHSKWRDEFILLAPAALVLVVVSSQTRFTHHFRYVLPVFPLLFIWVGQAACISFKNCRVSQSAVVVLTCWSIVSCLTTYPHTLSYFNEFVGGPSKGHQYLLGSNLDWGQDLFYLKRWKDEHPEATPLSVAYWGAVDASFADMRYQLPPFEPTVGWHAVSINIVKGRPWPVPLPDGTNTNTVGERYRYFESLRPHASAGYSIIIFHVGADELRQVIRHDSHF
;
A
#
# COMPACT_ATOMS: atom_id res chain seq x y z
N MET A 1 -51.60 87.22 6.16
CA MET A 1 -50.36 86.87 6.89
C MET A 1 -50.13 85.36 6.79
N SER A 2 -49.00 84.93 6.18
CA SER A 2 -48.18 83.70 6.43
C SER A 2 -48.88 82.33 6.64
N LYS A 3 -48.58 81.20 5.97
CA LYS A 3 -47.42 80.76 5.16
C LYS A 3 -47.74 79.45 4.37
N ARG A 4 -47.23 79.41 3.13
CA ARG A 4 -46.73 78.34 2.21
C ARG A 4 -46.55 76.90 2.75
N ASN A 5 -46.40 75.81 1.97
CA ASN A 5 -46.75 75.32 0.60
C ASN A 5 -45.90 74.04 0.38
N GLY A 6 -46.40 73.07 -0.42
CA GLY A 6 -45.62 71.99 -1.07
C GLY A 6 -46.12 70.57 -0.77
N HIS A 7 -47.11 69.98 -1.49
CA HIS A 7 -47.07 69.32 -2.83
C HIS A 7 -46.18 68.06 -2.87
N GLN A 8 -46.56 66.88 -3.40
CA GLN A 8 -47.64 66.50 -4.35
C GLN A 8 -47.87 64.96 -4.38
N THR A 9 -49.16 64.55 -4.35
CA THR A 9 -49.92 63.47 -5.09
C THR A 9 -49.25 62.12 -5.47
N ARG A 10 -49.70 60.92 -5.00
CA ARG A 10 -50.91 60.07 -5.33
C ARG A 10 -51.07 59.67 -6.83
N PRO A 11 -51.81 58.60 -7.22
CA PRO A 11 -51.79 57.17 -6.83
C PRO A 11 -51.93 56.18 -8.04
N TRP A 12 -51.95 54.88 -7.74
CA TRP A 12 -52.30 53.66 -8.51
C TRP A 12 -53.34 53.75 -9.66
N TYR A 13 -53.13 53.01 -10.78
CA TYR A 13 -54.02 51.94 -11.33
C TYR A 13 -53.50 51.28 -12.64
N ARG A 14 -54.06 50.08 -12.92
CA ARG A 14 -53.68 48.96 -13.81
C ARG A 14 -53.80 49.13 -15.36
N HIS A 15 -53.00 48.28 -16.03
CA HIS A 15 -53.18 47.50 -17.28
C HIS A 15 -53.68 48.14 -18.60
N ARG A 16 -52.88 47.95 -19.65
CA ARG A 16 -53.28 47.83 -21.07
C ARG A 16 -52.49 46.70 -21.74
N GLU A 17 -53.18 45.86 -22.51
CA GLU A 17 -52.60 44.79 -23.34
C GLU A 17 -52.23 45.26 -24.76
N LEU A 18 -51.04 44.79 -25.19
CA LEU A 18 -50.55 44.31 -26.51
C LEU A 18 -50.55 45.22 -27.77
N PRO A 19 -49.48 45.11 -28.60
CA PRO A 19 -49.57 44.21 -29.76
C PRO A 19 -48.30 43.37 -30.10
N ARG A 20 -48.55 42.39 -30.98
CA ARG A 20 -47.76 41.26 -31.53
C ARG A 20 -46.44 41.61 -32.25
N SER A 21 -45.47 40.66 -32.25
CA SER A 21 -44.87 40.09 -33.48
C SER A 21 -44.01 38.83 -33.22
N ASN A 22 -44.03 37.93 -34.21
CA ASN A 22 -43.38 36.61 -34.27
C ASN A 22 -41.84 36.67 -34.34
N ALA A 23 -41.16 35.69 -33.72
CA ALA A 23 -39.96 35.07 -34.30
C ALA A 23 -39.58 33.74 -33.59
N GLY A 24 -39.63 32.65 -34.35
CA GLY A 24 -38.60 31.59 -34.34
C GLY A 24 -38.47 30.73 -33.09
N GLY A 25 -39.20 29.62 -33.06
CA GLY A 25 -38.82 28.47 -32.24
C GLY A 25 -37.44 27.95 -32.64
N SER A 26 -36.53 27.88 -31.68
CA SER A 26 -35.42 26.94 -31.70
C SER A 26 -35.46 26.15 -30.40
N MET A 27 -35.92 24.91 -30.50
CA MET A 27 -35.72 23.89 -29.48
C MET A 27 -34.21 23.71 -29.31
N VAL A 28 -33.64 24.32 -28.27
CA VAL A 28 -32.29 23.99 -27.81
C VAL A 28 -32.39 22.65 -27.08
N VAL A 29 -32.11 21.57 -27.81
CA VAL A 29 -32.05 20.22 -27.25
C VAL A 29 -30.84 20.12 -26.30
N PRO A 30 -30.99 19.64 -25.05
CA PRO A 30 -29.90 19.54 -24.08
C PRO A 30 -28.95 18.33 -24.30
N VAL A 31 -28.60 18.01 -25.56
CA VAL A 31 -27.85 16.78 -25.92
C VAL A 31 -26.36 16.85 -25.53
N SER A 32 -25.76 18.04 -25.42
CA SER A 32 -24.31 18.20 -25.27
C SER A 32 -23.76 17.89 -23.87
N LEU A 33 -24.55 18.15 -22.82
CA LEU A 33 -24.13 17.92 -21.42
C LEU A 33 -24.19 16.44 -21.05
N ASP A 34 -25.19 15.70 -21.55
CA ASP A 34 -25.33 14.25 -21.27
C ASP A 34 -24.30 13.41 -22.03
N ARG A 35 -23.96 13.78 -23.27
CA ARG A 35 -22.94 13.07 -24.06
C ARG A 35 -21.56 13.12 -23.40
N ASN A 36 -21.17 14.25 -22.83
CA ASN A 36 -19.89 14.39 -22.12
C ASN A 36 -19.85 13.61 -20.81
N ARG A 37 -20.99 13.50 -20.11
CA ARG A 37 -21.11 12.68 -18.90
C ARG A 37 -21.03 11.19 -19.23
N CYS A 38 -21.71 10.76 -20.28
CA CYS A 38 -21.64 9.38 -20.78
C CYS A 38 -20.20 9.00 -21.16
N LEU A 39 -19.55 9.82 -21.98
CA LEU A 39 -18.15 9.59 -22.37
C LEU A 39 -17.22 9.51 -21.15
N THR A 40 -17.35 10.43 -20.20
CA THR A 40 -16.52 10.42 -18.97
C THR A 40 -16.73 9.12 -18.18
N ARG A 41 -17.98 8.67 -18.02
CA ARG A 41 -18.28 7.40 -17.36
C ARG A 41 -17.67 6.22 -18.11
N CYS A 42 -17.78 6.17 -19.44
CA CYS A 42 -17.15 5.13 -20.25
C CYS A 42 -15.62 5.11 -20.07
N VAL A 43 -14.97 6.26 -20.05
CA VAL A 43 -13.51 6.37 -19.82
C VAL A 43 -13.13 5.84 -18.44
N VAL A 44 -13.86 6.26 -17.38
CA VAL A 44 -13.60 5.80 -16.01
C VAL A 44 -13.78 4.29 -15.90
N LEU A 45 -14.89 3.75 -16.40
CA LEU A 45 -15.15 2.31 -16.38
C LEU A 45 -14.11 1.51 -17.18
N SER A 46 -13.67 2.04 -18.33
CA SER A 46 -12.62 1.41 -19.14
C SER A 46 -11.27 1.40 -18.40
N LEU A 47 -10.91 2.48 -17.72
CA LEU A 47 -9.67 2.54 -16.92
C LEU A 47 -9.73 1.59 -15.71
N LEU A 48 -10.87 1.51 -15.03
CA LEU A 48 -11.07 0.55 -13.93
C LEU A 48 -10.99 -0.91 -14.43
N ALA A 49 -11.62 -1.22 -15.56
CA ALA A 49 -11.54 -2.54 -16.18
C ALA A 49 -10.11 -2.88 -16.61
N LEU A 50 -9.39 -1.94 -17.21
CA LEU A 50 -7.98 -2.10 -17.56
C LEU A 50 -7.12 -2.34 -16.32
N HIS A 51 -7.32 -1.57 -15.25
CA HIS A 51 -6.60 -1.75 -13.99
C HIS A 51 -6.84 -3.15 -13.40
N ALA A 52 -8.09 -3.60 -13.38
CA ALA A 52 -8.43 -4.95 -12.93
C ALA A 52 -7.76 -6.03 -13.79
N ALA A 53 -7.74 -5.87 -15.12
CA ALA A 53 -7.10 -6.81 -16.03
C ALA A 53 -5.58 -6.89 -15.81
N LEU A 54 -4.90 -5.76 -15.58
CA LEU A 54 -3.47 -5.71 -15.26
C LEU A 54 -3.17 -6.44 -13.93
N LEU A 55 -3.99 -6.19 -12.90
CA LEU A 55 -3.83 -6.87 -11.61
C LEU A 55 -4.11 -8.38 -11.71
N ALA A 56 -5.17 -8.78 -12.41
CA ALA A 56 -5.54 -10.17 -12.59
C ALA A 56 -4.48 -10.96 -13.35
N PHE A 57 -3.95 -10.38 -14.44
CA PHE A 57 -2.87 -10.99 -15.21
C PHE A 57 -1.61 -11.15 -14.35
N SER A 58 -1.16 -10.08 -13.67
CA SER A 58 0.01 -10.13 -12.80
C SER A 58 -0.14 -11.20 -11.69
N GLY A 59 -1.29 -11.22 -11.01
CA GLY A 59 -1.57 -12.17 -9.94
C GLY A 59 -1.67 -13.63 -10.38
N SER A 60 -1.93 -13.89 -11.67
CA SER A 60 -1.96 -15.23 -12.24
C SER A 60 -0.59 -15.77 -12.69
N ARG A 61 0.44 -14.91 -12.79
CA ARG A 61 1.73 -15.25 -13.41
C ARG A 61 2.90 -15.36 -12.45
N GLN A 62 2.81 -14.69 -11.30
CA GLN A 62 3.90 -14.58 -10.35
C GLN A 62 3.88 -15.71 -9.32
N ALA A 63 5.07 -16.16 -8.90
CA ALA A 63 5.20 -17.10 -7.79
C ALA A 63 4.69 -16.50 -6.46
N PRO A 64 4.41 -17.33 -5.44
CA PRO A 64 4.00 -16.84 -4.13
C PRO A 64 5.08 -15.94 -3.51
N THR A 65 4.69 -14.78 -2.99
CA THR A 65 5.59 -13.95 -2.20
C THR A 65 5.72 -14.48 -0.76
N ILE A 66 6.68 -13.95 0.00
CA ILE A 66 6.96 -14.45 1.37
C ILE A 66 5.76 -14.37 2.31
N ASP A 67 4.98 -13.28 2.25
CA ASP A 67 3.89 -13.04 3.20
C ASP A 67 2.57 -13.73 2.80
N GLU A 68 2.37 -14.04 1.51
CA GLU A 68 1.07 -14.48 0.99
C GLU A 68 0.59 -15.81 1.56
N PRO A 69 1.43 -16.87 1.64
CA PRO A 69 1.03 -18.12 2.27
C PRO A 69 0.60 -17.93 3.74
N ALA A 70 1.32 -17.11 4.50
CA ALA A 70 1.02 -16.84 5.91
C ALA A 70 -0.30 -16.07 6.08
N HIS A 71 -0.55 -15.06 5.23
CA HIS A 71 -1.83 -14.37 5.23
C HIS A 71 -2.99 -15.26 4.80
N LEU A 72 -2.79 -16.11 3.79
CA LEU A 72 -3.83 -17.02 3.32
C LEU A 72 -4.20 -18.04 4.39
N LEU A 73 -3.22 -18.73 4.99
CA LEU A 73 -3.44 -19.70 6.05
C LEU A 73 -4.13 -19.06 7.27
N ALA A 74 -3.71 -17.86 7.68
CA ALA A 74 -4.36 -17.13 8.76
C ALA A 74 -5.80 -16.72 8.42
N GLY A 75 -6.10 -16.36 7.17
CA GLY A 75 -7.47 -16.11 6.75
C GLY A 75 -8.36 -17.34 6.89
N LEU A 76 -7.87 -18.51 6.45
CA LEU A 76 -8.58 -19.78 6.57
C LEU A 76 -8.79 -20.17 8.04
N SER A 77 -7.79 -20.01 8.90
CA SER A 77 -7.93 -20.31 10.33
C SER A 77 -8.98 -19.43 11.01
N TYR A 78 -9.15 -18.18 10.55
CA TYR A 78 -10.13 -17.26 11.13
C TYR A 78 -11.56 -17.65 10.73
N TRP A 79 -11.75 -18.13 9.49
CA TRP A 79 -13.04 -18.70 9.06
C TRP A 79 -13.36 -20.01 9.78
N GLU A 80 -12.36 -20.86 10.00
CA GLU A 80 -12.52 -22.19 10.62
C GLU A 80 -12.78 -22.10 12.13
N PHE A 81 -12.03 -21.27 12.86
CA PHE A 81 -12.05 -21.25 14.32
C PHE A 81 -12.67 -20.02 14.95
N GLY A 82 -12.92 -18.94 14.19
CA GLY A 82 -13.40 -17.67 14.72
C GLY A 82 -12.40 -16.99 15.69
N ARG A 83 -11.11 -17.34 15.60
CA ARG A 83 -10.03 -16.80 16.44
C ARG A 83 -9.04 -16.00 15.61
N PHE A 84 -8.55 -14.88 16.13
CA PHE A 84 -7.72 -13.94 15.36
C PHE A 84 -6.22 -13.98 15.71
N ASP A 85 -5.76 -15.04 16.37
CA ASP A 85 -4.46 -15.10 17.05
C ASP A 85 -3.32 -15.75 16.26
N LEU A 86 -3.58 -16.44 15.14
CA LEU A 86 -2.50 -17.03 14.33
C LEU A 86 -1.54 -15.97 13.77
N PHE A 87 -2.07 -14.83 13.29
CA PHE A 87 -1.28 -13.75 12.70
C PHE A 87 -1.75 -12.37 13.17
N ARG A 88 -1.48 -12.03 14.44
CA ARG A 88 -1.98 -10.82 15.11
C ARG A 88 -1.49 -9.49 14.53
N VAL A 89 -0.29 -9.45 13.95
CA VAL A 89 0.41 -8.22 13.53
C VAL A 89 -0.45 -7.32 12.63
N ASN A 90 -1.21 -7.91 11.72
CA ASN A 90 -2.07 -7.18 10.80
C ASN A 90 -3.56 -7.49 11.12
N PRO A 91 -4.47 -6.52 11.02
CA PRO A 91 -5.90 -6.74 11.11
C PRO A 91 -6.49 -7.69 10.04
N PRO A 92 -7.70 -8.23 10.27
CA PRO A 92 -8.14 -9.44 9.58
C PRO A 92 -8.81 -9.20 8.23
N LEU A 93 -9.33 -8.00 7.94
CA LEU A 93 -10.23 -7.83 6.80
C LEU A 93 -9.60 -8.23 5.44
N PRO A 94 -8.37 -7.78 5.08
CA PRO A 94 -7.81 -8.11 3.77
C PRO A 94 -7.64 -9.61 3.58
N ARG A 95 -7.22 -10.33 4.63
CA ARG A 95 -7.02 -11.79 4.53
C ARG A 95 -8.30 -12.59 4.62
N LEU A 96 -9.31 -12.14 5.36
CA LEU A 96 -10.62 -12.79 5.37
C LEU A 96 -11.24 -12.73 3.97
N ILE A 97 -11.18 -11.57 3.32
CA ILE A 97 -11.65 -11.41 1.93
C ILE A 97 -10.82 -12.28 0.99
N ALA A 98 -9.49 -12.23 1.07
CA ALA A 98 -8.62 -13.02 0.21
C ALA A 98 -8.81 -14.54 0.38
N SER A 99 -9.02 -15.04 1.60
CA SER A 99 -9.21 -16.47 1.86
C SER A 99 -10.63 -16.97 1.55
N SER A 100 -11.62 -16.09 1.47
CA SER A 100 -13.01 -16.49 1.25
C SER A 100 -13.27 -17.35 -0.01
N PRO A 101 -12.71 -17.08 -1.21
CA PRO A 101 -12.88 -17.99 -2.36
C PRO A 101 -12.18 -19.34 -2.16
N VAL A 102 -11.15 -19.40 -1.31
CA VAL A 102 -10.38 -20.63 -1.05
C VAL A 102 -11.18 -21.63 -0.21
N LEU A 103 -12.20 -21.17 0.52
CA LEU A 103 -13.14 -22.05 1.25
C LEU A 103 -13.92 -23.01 0.34
N ALA A 104 -13.96 -22.74 -0.97
CA ALA A 104 -14.59 -23.62 -1.96
C ALA A 104 -13.65 -24.74 -2.48
N PHE A 105 -12.38 -24.73 -2.08
CA PHE A 105 -11.39 -25.74 -2.47
C PHE A 105 -11.33 -26.84 -1.42
N ASP A 106 -10.99 -28.05 -1.86
CA ASP A 106 -10.54 -29.13 -0.97
C ASP A 106 -9.07 -28.90 -0.64
N TYR A 107 -8.74 -28.64 0.63
CA TYR A 107 -7.38 -28.35 1.07
C TYR A 107 -7.07 -29.01 2.41
N ASP A 108 -5.80 -29.39 2.59
CA ASP A 108 -5.30 -30.00 3.80
C ASP A 108 -4.63 -28.95 4.70
N THR A 109 -4.82 -29.05 6.01
CA THR A 109 -4.18 -28.17 7.00
C THR A 109 -3.46 -28.98 8.05
N ASP A 110 -2.43 -28.37 8.63
CA ASP A 110 -1.77 -28.90 9.82
C ASP A 110 -1.55 -27.79 10.84
N TRP A 111 -2.28 -27.91 11.96
CA TRP A 111 -2.28 -26.93 13.04
C TRP A 111 -1.28 -27.26 14.17
N SER A 112 -0.47 -28.32 14.04
CA SER A 112 0.39 -28.82 15.13
C SER A 112 1.48 -27.83 15.57
N GLY A 113 1.86 -26.91 14.69
CA GLY A 113 2.86 -25.86 14.96
C GLY A 113 2.29 -24.61 15.63
N PHE A 114 0.99 -24.57 15.91
CA PHE A 114 0.34 -23.37 16.46
C PHE A 114 0.80 -23.07 17.89
N THR A 115 0.99 -21.77 18.16
CA THR A 115 1.24 -21.26 19.51
C THR A 115 0.67 -19.83 19.61
N SER A 116 0.05 -19.52 20.75
CA SER A 116 -0.55 -18.20 21.01
C SER A 116 0.38 -17.23 21.74
N ARG A 117 1.65 -17.59 21.94
CA ARG A 117 2.66 -16.75 22.63
C ARG A 117 2.87 -15.44 21.88
N SER A 118 2.89 -14.32 22.61
CA SER A 118 2.88 -12.96 22.02
C SER A 118 4.08 -12.65 21.09
N ALA A 119 5.26 -13.22 21.37
CA ALA A 119 6.46 -13.04 20.54
C ALA A 119 6.63 -14.07 19.41
N ALA A 120 5.80 -15.12 19.35
CA ALA A 120 5.95 -16.18 18.37
C ALA A 120 5.41 -15.74 16.99
N ARG A 121 6.05 -16.25 15.92
CA ARG A 121 5.64 -16.03 14.51
C ARG A 121 5.29 -17.36 13.82
N PRO A 122 4.36 -18.17 14.37
CA PRO A 122 4.07 -19.50 13.86
C PRO A 122 3.50 -19.47 12.44
N GLU A 123 2.89 -18.36 12.02
CA GLU A 123 2.21 -18.22 10.73
C GLU A 123 3.13 -18.54 9.54
N PHE A 124 4.41 -18.17 9.60
CA PHE A 124 5.33 -18.41 8.49
C PHE A 124 5.70 -19.88 8.38
N ALA A 125 6.15 -20.50 9.47
CA ALA A 125 6.53 -21.90 9.48
C ALA A 125 5.35 -22.82 9.13
N MET A 126 4.17 -22.53 9.68
CA MET A 126 2.95 -23.29 9.36
C MET A 126 2.53 -23.10 7.90
N SER A 127 2.67 -21.89 7.35
CA SER A 127 2.31 -21.64 5.95
C SER A 127 3.16 -22.42 4.95
N TRP A 128 4.44 -22.69 5.25
CA TRP A 128 5.28 -23.52 4.38
C TRP A 128 4.79 -24.96 4.34
N ARG A 129 4.38 -25.50 5.49
CA ARG A 129 3.77 -26.83 5.57
C ARG A 129 2.45 -26.88 4.81
N PHE A 130 1.63 -25.82 4.94
CA PHE A 130 0.38 -25.69 4.20
C PHE A 130 0.59 -25.69 2.68
N VAL A 131 1.59 -24.95 2.18
CA VAL A 131 1.94 -25.00 0.74
C VAL A 131 2.32 -26.41 0.32
N LYS A 132 3.18 -27.09 1.10
CA LYS A 132 3.66 -28.44 0.78
C LYS A 132 2.53 -29.48 0.75
N LEU A 133 1.60 -29.44 1.71
CA LEU A 133 0.44 -30.32 1.75
C LEU A 133 -0.51 -30.12 0.56
N ASN A 134 -0.46 -28.95 -0.08
CA ASN A 134 -1.38 -28.57 -1.15
C ASN A 134 -0.66 -28.24 -2.46
N SER A 135 0.56 -28.75 -2.69
CA SER A 135 1.45 -28.29 -3.76
C SER A 135 0.79 -28.24 -5.15
N GLU A 136 0.03 -29.28 -5.52
CA GLU A 136 -0.66 -29.39 -6.82
C GLU A 136 -1.79 -28.37 -7.01
N ARG A 137 -2.43 -27.94 -5.92
CA ARG A 137 -3.64 -27.09 -5.92
C ARG A 137 -3.41 -25.70 -5.33
N PHE A 138 -2.23 -25.44 -4.76
CA PHE A 138 -1.93 -24.18 -4.08
C PHE A 138 -1.97 -22.98 -5.02
N MET A 139 -1.50 -23.12 -6.27
CA MET A 139 -1.54 -22.02 -7.23
C MET A 139 -2.96 -21.58 -7.59
N PRO A 140 -3.90 -22.48 -7.97
CA PRO A 140 -5.31 -22.13 -8.11
C PRO A 140 -5.91 -21.41 -6.89
N MET A 141 -5.61 -21.90 -5.67
CA MET A 141 -6.06 -21.27 -4.43
C MET A 141 -5.50 -19.84 -4.31
N LEU A 142 -4.18 -19.67 -4.47
CA LEU A 142 -3.49 -18.39 -4.40
C LEU A 142 -4.02 -17.38 -5.43
N ILE A 143 -4.26 -17.81 -6.67
CA ILE A 143 -4.79 -16.95 -7.74
C ILE A 143 -6.18 -16.45 -7.39
N SER A 144 -7.07 -17.34 -6.91
CA SER A 144 -8.42 -16.95 -6.50
C SER A 144 -8.38 -15.93 -5.35
N ALA A 145 -7.47 -16.13 -4.40
CA ALA A 145 -7.27 -15.25 -3.26
C ALA A 145 -6.72 -13.88 -3.66
N ARG A 146 -5.75 -13.84 -4.58
CA ARG A 146 -5.22 -12.60 -5.17
C ARG A 146 -6.30 -11.81 -5.91
N TRP A 147 -7.15 -12.49 -6.68
CA TRP A 147 -8.24 -11.84 -7.41
C TRP A 147 -9.30 -11.25 -6.47
N ALA A 148 -9.55 -11.88 -5.31
CA ALA A 148 -10.40 -11.32 -4.28
C ALA A 148 -9.86 -10.00 -3.66
N CYS A 149 -8.56 -9.71 -3.78
CA CYS A 149 -7.96 -8.44 -3.36
C CYS A 149 -8.15 -7.30 -4.37
N ILE A 150 -8.38 -7.58 -5.66
CA ILE A 150 -8.50 -6.57 -6.74
C ILE A 150 -9.53 -5.46 -6.43
N PRO A 151 -10.71 -5.76 -5.86
CA PRO A 151 -11.69 -4.74 -5.48
C PRO A 151 -11.14 -3.66 -4.55
N PHE A 152 -10.16 -3.97 -3.68
CA PHE A 152 -9.52 -2.95 -2.86
C PHE A 152 -8.82 -1.91 -3.71
N SER A 153 -8.04 -2.33 -4.72
CA SER A 153 -7.34 -1.41 -5.60
C SER A 153 -8.29 -0.60 -6.49
N LEU A 154 -9.39 -1.21 -6.94
CA LEU A 154 -10.42 -0.51 -7.72
C LEU A 154 -11.13 0.57 -6.88
N LEU A 155 -11.34 0.31 -5.58
CA LEU A 155 -11.86 1.32 -4.66
C LEU A 155 -10.90 2.51 -4.54
N GLY A 156 -9.60 2.26 -4.36
CA GLY A 156 -8.58 3.33 -4.32
C GLY A 156 -8.57 4.17 -5.60
N ALA A 157 -8.62 3.51 -6.77
CA ALA A 157 -8.73 4.16 -8.08
C ALA A 157 -9.98 5.06 -8.17
N TRP A 158 -11.13 4.55 -7.72
CA TRP A 158 -12.38 5.29 -7.68
C TRP A 158 -12.33 6.48 -6.72
N VAL A 159 -11.72 6.33 -5.53
CA VAL A 159 -11.54 7.44 -4.57
C VAL A 159 -10.67 8.53 -5.19
N CYS A 160 -9.56 8.17 -5.85
CA CYS A 160 -8.72 9.12 -6.57
C CYS A 160 -9.51 9.92 -7.61
N TYR A 161 -10.32 9.23 -8.43
CA TYR A 161 -11.19 9.88 -9.41
C TYR A 161 -12.22 10.81 -8.76
N ARG A 162 -12.98 10.30 -7.78
CA ARG A 162 -14.11 11.00 -7.18
C ARG A 162 -13.67 12.19 -6.35
N TRP A 163 -12.73 11.98 -5.44
CA TRP A 163 -12.27 13.05 -4.56
C TRP A 163 -11.49 14.11 -5.35
N GLY A 164 -10.65 13.69 -6.31
CA GLY A 164 -9.99 14.61 -7.24
C GLY A 164 -10.98 15.42 -8.10
N THR A 165 -12.08 14.79 -8.54
CA THR A 165 -13.15 15.48 -9.28
C THR A 165 -13.86 16.52 -8.41
N GLU A 166 -14.16 16.19 -7.15
CA GLU A 166 -14.87 17.09 -6.24
C GLU A 166 -14.00 18.25 -5.73
N LEU A 167 -12.68 18.05 -5.62
CA LEU A 167 -11.74 19.11 -5.24
C LEU A 167 -11.34 20.00 -6.41
N TYR A 168 -11.04 19.39 -7.56
CA TYR A 168 -10.28 20.04 -8.63
C TYR A 168 -10.91 19.92 -10.01
N GLY A 169 -12.07 19.27 -10.13
CA GLY A 169 -12.80 19.08 -11.39
C GLY A 169 -12.45 17.78 -12.13
N VAL A 170 -13.28 17.44 -13.13
CA VAL A 170 -13.26 16.12 -13.81
C VAL A 170 -11.90 15.76 -14.41
N ARG A 171 -11.19 16.74 -14.99
CA ARG A 171 -9.87 16.50 -15.59
C ARG A 171 -8.83 16.07 -14.56
N ALA A 172 -8.85 16.69 -13.39
CA ALA A 172 -7.96 16.33 -12.29
C ALA A 172 -8.31 14.97 -11.71
N GLY A 173 -9.60 14.65 -11.59
CA GLY A 173 -10.05 13.30 -11.23
C GLY A 173 -9.55 12.24 -12.21
N LEU A 174 -9.67 12.47 -13.51
CA LEU A 174 -9.18 11.54 -14.54
C LEU A 174 -7.65 11.36 -14.48
N LEU A 175 -6.89 12.44 -14.29
CA LEU A 175 -5.44 12.34 -14.12
C LEU A 175 -5.06 11.56 -12.84
N SER A 176 -5.77 11.80 -11.74
CA SER A 176 -5.56 11.06 -10.48
C SER A 176 -5.82 9.56 -10.66
N LEU A 177 -6.88 9.20 -11.41
CA LEU A 177 -7.20 7.82 -11.78
C LEU A 177 -6.12 7.17 -12.65
N LEU A 178 -5.60 7.91 -13.64
CA LEU A 178 -4.52 7.44 -14.49
C LEU A 178 -3.23 7.17 -13.69
N LEU A 179 -2.85 8.09 -12.80
CA LEU A 179 -1.67 7.93 -11.95
C LEU A 179 -1.80 6.72 -11.01
N TRP A 180 -2.98 6.47 -10.45
CA TRP A 180 -3.24 5.25 -9.68
C TRP A 180 -3.14 3.99 -10.55
N THR A 181 -3.83 4.00 -11.69
CA THR A 181 -3.95 2.84 -12.59
C THR A 181 -2.59 2.38 -13.10
N PHE A 182 -1.71 3.32 -13.42
CA PHE A 182 -0.36 3.09 -13.94
C PHE A 182 0.73 3.43 -12.93
N SER A 183 0.46 3.25 -11.63
CA SER A 183 1.51 3.30 -10.61
C SER A 183 2.17 1.93 -10.48
N PRO A 184 3.49 1.80 -10.70
CA PRO A 184 4.20 0.54 -10.52
C PRO A 184 4.02 -0.02 -9.11
N THR A 185 4.10 0.84 -8.08
CA THR A 185 3.89 0.46 -6.68
C THR A 185 2.47 -0.05 -6.41
N VAL A 186 1.44 0.59 -6.96
CA VAL A 186 0.06 0.12 -6.79
C VAL A 186 -0.14 -1.22 -7.50
N LEU A 187 0.33 -1.37 -8.75
CA LEU A 187 0.21 -2.64 -9.47
C LEU A 187 1.01 -3.77 -8.83
N ALA A 188 2.17 -3.47 -8.23
CA ALA A 188 2.99 -4.45 -7.53
C ALA A 188 2.29 -5.06 -6.31
N HIS A 189 1.47 -4.27 -5.61
CA HIS A 189 0.84 -4.68 -4.34
C HIS A 189 -0.67 -4.88 -4.43
N GLY A 190 -1.34 -4.43 -5.49
CA GLY A 190 -2.80 -4.41 -5.58
C GLY A 190 -3.47 -5.77 -5.76
N GLN A 191 -2.71 -6.77 -6.20
CA GLN A 191 -3.17 -8.15 -6.36
C GLN A 191 -2.72 -9.05 -5.21
N LEU A 192 -1.69 -8.67 -4.46
CA LEU A 192 -1.11 -9.52 -3.43
C LEU A 192 -2.05 -9.68 -2.23
N ILE A 193 -1.93 -10.80 -1.51
CA ILE A 193 -2.60 -11.04 -0.23
C ILE A 193 -1.86 -10.27 0.88
N THR A 194 -1.88 -8.93 0.82
CA THR A 194 -1.32 -8.06 1.86
C THR A 194 -2.31 -6.98 2.29
N CYS A 195 -1.98 -6.25 3.36
CA CYS A 195 -2.81 -5.16 3.86
C CYS A 195 -2.58 -3.81 3.17
N ASP A 196 -1.56 -3.69 2.30
CA ASP A 196 -1.01 -2.38 1.91
C ASP A 196 -1.97 -1.55 1.03
N VAL A 197 -2.50 -2.16 -0.04
CA VAL A 197 -3.43 -1.46 -0.96
C VAL A 197 -4.83 -1.33 -0.36
N ALA A 198 -5.26 -2.30 0.46
CA ALA A 198 -6.49 -2.17 1.26
C ALA A 198 -6.41 -0.97 2.20
N ALA A 199 -5.28 -0.82 2.92
CA ALA A 199 -5.03 0.32 3.80
C ALA A 199 -5.00 1.66 3.06
N ALA A 200 -4.36 1.72 1.89
CA ALA A 200 -4.35 2.94 1.08
C ALA A 200 -5.74 3.33 0.58
N SER A 201 -6.52 2.35 0.15
CA SER A 201 -7.85 2.56 -0.44
C SER A 201 -8.90 2.92 0.61
N PHE A 202 -8.98 2.16 1.71
CA PHE A 202 -9.91 2.49 2.80
C PHE A 202 -9.44 3.65 3.66
N GLY A 203 -8.13 3.83 3.84
CA GLY A 203 -7.58 5.02 4.49
C GLY A 203 -7.95 6.29 3.72
N SER A 204 -7.76 6.33 2.40
CA SER A 204 -8.18 7.47 1.58
C SER A 204 -9.71 7.63 1.51
N LEU A 205 -10.48 6.55 1.49
CA LEU A 205 -11.95 6.61 1.59
C LEU A 205 -12.41 7.22 2.91
N ALA A 206 -11.80 6.82 4.04
CA ALA A 206 -12.10 7.38 5.36
C ALA A 206 -11.81 8.88 5.39
N MET A 207 -10.68 9.31 4.81
CA MET A 207 -10.34 10.71 4.69
C MET A 207 -11.31 11.48 3.77
N PHE A 208 -11.74 10.87 2.66
CA PHE A 208 -12.72 11.47 1.76
C PHE A 208 -14.09 11.64 2.43
N ALA A 209 -14.58 10.62 3.14
CA ALA A 209 -15.82 10.67 3.90
C ALA A 209 -15.75 11.73 5.01
N LEU A 210 -14.63 11.77 5.75
CA LEU A 210 -14.39 12.77 6.79
C LEU A 210 -14.37 14.19 6.22
N TRP A 211 -13.64 14.40 5.13
CA TRP A 211 -13.59 15.70 4.44
C TRP A 211 -15.00 16.16 4.01
N SER A 212 -15.78 15.25 3.40
CA SER A 212 -17.15 15.54 2.98
C SER A 212 -18.03 15.93 4.19
N ASN A 213 -17.90 15.20 5.31
CA ASN A 213 -18.65 15.48 6.53
C ASN A 213 -18.21 16.79 7.20
N ILE A 214 -16.92 17.12 7.23
CA ILE A 214 -16.41 18.39 7.79
C ILE A 214 -16.97 19.58 7.00
N ARG A 215 -17.10 19.46 5.67
CA ARG A 215 -17.67 20.51 4.81
C ARG A 215 -19.17 20.66 5.00
N SER A 216 -19.89 19.56 5.23
CA SER A 216 -21.34 19.55 5.42
C SER A 216 -21.72 18.53 6.50
N PRO A 217 -21.64 18.92 7.79
CA PRO A 217 -21.89 18.02 8.90
C PRO A 217 -23.31 17.48 8.86
N SER A 218 -23.44 16.18 9.00
CA SER A 218 -24.74 15.52 9.09
C SER A 218 -24.59 14.18 9.81
N SER A 219 -25.67 13.65 10.37
CA SER A 219 -25.64 12.32 10.99
C SER A 219 -25.26 11.23 9.97
N ARG A 220 -25.68 11.39 8.70
CA ARG A 220 -25.28 10.50 7.61
C ARG A 220 -23.80 10.64 7.24
N GLY A 221 -23.25 11.85 7.29
CA GLY A 221 -21.82 12.09 7.09
C GLY A 221 -21.00 11.47 8.22
N MET A 222 -21.42 11.66 9.48
CA MET A 222 -20.81 11.05 10.66
C MET A 222 -20.78 9.53 10.58
N LEU A 223 -21.92 8.91 10.23
CA LEU A 223 -22.02 7.47 10.04
C LEU A 223 -21.08 6.97 8.96
N ARG A 224 -21.05 7.63 7.78
CA ARG A 224 -20.14 7.26 6.68
C ARG A 224 -18.67 7.38 7.10
N SER A 225 -18.29 8.47 7.77
CA SER A 225 -16.93 8.69 8.26
C SER A 225 -16.52 7.65 9.30
N GLY A 226 -17.41 7.34 10.25
CA GLY A 226 -17.14 6.35 11.28
C GLY A 226 -17.02 4.94 10.71
N VAL A 227 -17.94 4.54 9.83
CA VAL A 227 -17.90 3.21 9.19
C VAL A 227 -16.63 3.05 8.36
N THR A 228 -16.31 4.02 7.51
CA THR A 228 -15.11 3.94 6.66
C THR A 228 -13.82 3.98 7.49
N LEU A 229 -13.78 4.73 8.59
CA LEU A 229 -12.68 4.72 9.56
C LEU A 229 -12.50 3.34 10.20
N GLY A 230 -13.58 2.71 10.67
CA GLY A 230 -13.51 1.37 11.27
C GLY A 230 -13.04 0.30 10.27
N VAL A 231 -13.55 0.35 9.02
CA VAL A 231 -13.09 -0.54 7.95
C VAL A 231 -11.62 -0.31 7.59
N ALA A 232 -11.15 0.95 7.62
CA ALA A 232 -9.74 1.26 7.44
C ALA A 232 -8.87 0.66 8.56
N LEU A 233 -9.30 0.74 9.82
CA LEU A 233 -8.62 0.10 10.95
C LEU A 233 -8.59 -1.42 10.82
N LEU A 234 -9.64 -2.03 10.27
CA LEU A 234 -9.69 -3.46 9.95
C LEU A 234 -8.77 -3.86 8.79
N CYS A 235 -8.27 -2.91 7.99
CA CYS A 235 -7.29 -3.18 6.95
C CYS A 235 -5.87 -3.21 7.48
N LYS A 236 -5.48 -2.25 8.33
CA LYS A 236 -4.10 -2.12 8.82
C LYS A 236 -4.03 -1.36 10.15
N ALA A 237 -3.37 -1.94 11.14
CA ALA A 237 -3.31 -1.39 12.50
C ALA A 237 -2.64 0.00 12.54
N THR A 238 -1.70 0.26 11.62
CA THR A 238 -1.03 1.57 11.51
C THR A 238 -1.98 2.72 11.20
N LEU A 239 -3.19 2.45 10.69
CA LEU A 239 -4.21 3.48 10.46
C LEU A 239 -4.88 3.95 11.76
N VAL A 240 -4.49 3.42 12.92
CA VAL A 240 -4.86 3.99 14.24
C VAL A 240 -4.48 5.46 14.37
N ILE A 241 -3.47 5.92 13.62
CA ILE A 241 -3.09 7.34 13.54
C ILE A 241 -4.21 8.24 13.01
N LEU A 242 -5.21 7.68 12.33
CA LEU A 242 -6.37 8.44 11.85
C LEU A 242 -7.28 8.87 13.00
N LEU A 243 -7.31 8.17 14.13
CA LEU A 243 -8.13 8.52 15.29
C LEU A 243 -7.80 9.93 15.84
N PRO A 244 -6.54 10.25 16.24
CA PRO A 244 -6.21 11.61 16.65
C PRO A 244 -6.30 12.60 15.49
N LEU A 245 -6.05 12.18 14.25
CA LEU A 245 -6.14 13.05 13.09
C LEU A 245 -7.58 13.54 12.84
N VAL A 246 -8.61 12.70 13.07
CA VAL A 246 -10.02 13.11 13.00
C VAL A 246 -10.27 14.33 13.89
N VAL A 247 -9.76 14.31 15.13
CA VAL A 247 -9.89 15.41 16.09
C VAL A 247 -9.23 16.67 15.53
N VAL A 248 -7.96 16.57 15.13
CA VAL A 248 -7.16 17.70 14.62
C VAL A 248 -7.82 18.35 13.40
N LEU A 249 -8.34 17.56 12.46
CA LEU A 249 -8.97 18.08 11.25
C LEU A 249 -10.30 18.79 11.54
N TRP A 250 -11.11 18.26 12.46
CA TRP A 250 -12.32 18.96 12.91
C TRP A 250 -12.00 20.27 13.60
N LEU A 251 -10.97 20.31 14.46
CA LEU A 251 -10.57 21.53 15.16
C LEU A 251 -10.08 22.63 14.19
N ILE A 252 -9.32 22.25 13.15
CA ILE A 252 -8.73 23.20 12.20
C ILE A 252 -9.75 23.69 11.15
N ALA A 253 -10.62 22.79 10.67
CA ALA A 253 -11.49 23.06 9.53
C ALA A 253 -12.98 23.15 9.88
N GLY A 254 -13.46 22.40 10.88
CA GLY A 254 -14.88 22.22 11.18
C GLY A 254 -15.63 23.53 11.40
N ARG A 255 -15.11 24.42 12.24
CA ARG A 255 -15.79 25.70 12.56
C ARG A 255 -15.92 26.62 11.36
N SER A 256 -15.00 26.50 10.43
CA SER A 256 -14.89 27.42 9.31
C SER A 256 -15.83 27.13 8.16
N TYR A 257 -16.34 25.90 8.09
CA TYR A 257 -17.34 25.53 7.11
C TYR A 257 -18.77 25.67 7.63
N THR A 258 -18.97 25.65 8.96
CA THR A 258 -20.27 25.24 9.51
C THR A 258 -20.83 26.17 10.58
N GLN A 259 -20.03 27.13 11.09
CA GLN A 259 -20.35 27.97 12.26
C GLN A 259 -20.92 27.17 13.47
N SER A 260 -20.69 25.87 13.53
CA SER A 260 -21.32 24.98 14.51
C SER A 260 -20.80 25.24 15.92
N SER A 261 -21.66 25.01 16.93
CA SER A 261 -21.26 25.04 18.32
C SER A 261 -20.18 24.00 18.62
N TRP A 262 -19.38 24.22 19.67
CA TRP A 262 -18.38 23.25 20.12
C TRP A 262 -19.01 21.89 20.48
N SER A 263 -20.23 21.88 21.02
CA SER A 263 -20.96 20.65 21.35
C SER A 263 -21.35 19.84 20.13
N ALA A 264 -21.86 20.49 19.07
CA ALA A 264 -22.20 19.82 17.82
C ALA A 264 -20.96 19.21 17.14
N MET A 265 -19.84 19.95 17.16
CA MET A 265 -18.56 19.46 16.65
C MET A 265 -18.01 18.30 17.50
N GLY A 266 -18.09 18.40 18.82
CA GLY A 266 -17.73 17.32 19.74
C GLY A 266 -18.54 16.05 19.46
N GLY A 267 -19.85 16.18 19.25
CA GLY A 267 -20.73 15.08 18.86
C GLY A 267 -20.31 14.42 17.54
N GLN A 268 -19.90 15.20 16.53
CA GLN A 268 -19.39 14.67 15.26
C GLN A 268 -18.08 13.89 15.42
N ILE A 269 -17.14 14.41 16.23
CA ILE A 269 -15.86 13.76 16.51
C ILE A 269 -16.09 12.46 17.28
N VAL A 270 -16.79 12.53 18.41
CA VAL A 270 -17.06 11.38 19.29
C VAL A 270 -17.86 10.33 18.53
N GLY A 271 -18.93 10.73 17.83
CA GLY A 271 -19.75 9.80 17.06
C GLY A 271 -18.96 9.11 15.94
N THR A 272 -18.09 9.84 15.22
CA THR A 272 -17.21 9.24 14.20
C THR A 272 -16.27 8.20 14.81
N ILE A 273 -15.61 8.52 15.93
CA ILE A 273 -14.67 7.61 16.61
C ILE A 273 -15.41 6.39 17.17
N VAL A 274 -16.52 6.59 17.90
CA VAL A 274 -17.30 5.51 18.50
C VAL A 274 -17.83 4.55 17.43
N ILE A 275 -18.35 5.05 16.31
CA ILE A 275 -18.79 4.20 15.19
C ILE A 275 -17.60 3.46 14.59
N GLY A 276 -16.44 4.11 14.43
CA GLY A 276 -15.23 3.46 13.91
C GLY A 276 -14.73 2.34 14.81
N LEU A 277 -14.68 2.57 16.12
CA LEU A 277 -14.33 1.55 17.10
C LEU A 277 -15.37 0.43 17.13
N PHE A 278 -16.66 0.73 17.02
CA PHE A 278 -17.70 -0.30 16.93
C PHE A 278 -17.50 -1.21 15.72
N ILE A 279 -17.23 -0.64 14.54
CA ILE A 279 -16.97 -1.44 13.33
C ILE A 279 -15.68 -2.26 13.45
N LEU A 280 -14.63 -1.70 14.06
CA LEU A 280 -13.42 -2.45 14.35
C LEU A 280 -13.72 -3.67 15.24
N ASN A 281 -14.46 -3.47 16.34
CA ASN A 281 -14.83 -4.56 17.24
C ASN A 281 -15.73 -5.59 16.54
N LEU A 282 -16.68 -5.14 15.73
CA LEU A 282 -17.54 -6.01 14.94
C LEU A 282 -16.74 -6.91 13.99
N GLY A 283 -15.70 -6.38 13.33
CA GLY A 283 -14.85 -7.15 12.43
C GLY A 283 -13.97 -8.21 13.12
N TYR A 284 -13.78 -8.09 14.44
CA TYR A 284 -13.14 -9.10 15.28
C TYR A 284 -14.18 -9.95 16.06
N GLY A 285 -15.48 -9.83 15.76
CA GLY A 285 -16.53 -10.55 16.48
C GLY A 285 -16.65 -10.17 17.97
N PHE A 286 -16.17 -8.99 18.36
CA PHE A 286 -16.04 -8.54 19.75
C PHE A 286 -15.15 -9.43 20.64
N GLU A 287 -14.20 -10.17 20.04
CA GLU A 287 -13.27 -11.03 20.76
C GLU A 287 -12.46 -10.25 21.82
N ASP A 288 -12.73 -10.55 23.09
CA ASP A 288 -12.13 -9.93 24.28
C ASP A 288 -12.14 -8.39 24.27
N SER A 289 -13.14 -7.79 23.63
CA SER A 289 -13.35 -6.34 23.65
C SER A 289 -13.72 -5.88 25.06
N GLY A 290 -13.07 -4.84 25.56
CA GLY A 290 -13.29 -4.35 26.93
C GLY A 290 -12.47 -5.08 27.99
N ARG A 291 -11.48 -5.88 27.59
CA ARG A 291 -10.45 -6.40 28.52
C ARG A 291 -9.76 -5.26 29.24
N ARG A 292 -9.48 -5.43 30.53
CA ARG A 292 -8.77 -4.41 31.31
C ARG A 292 -7.32 -4.34 30.87
N LEU A 293 -6.74 -3.15 30.87
CA LEU A 293 -5.38 -2.95 30.41
C LEU A 293 -4.35 -3.76 31.21
N GLY A 294 -4.58 -3.97 32.51
CA GLY A 294 -3.73 -4.79 33.38
C GLY A 294 -3.73 -6.29 33.04
N ASP A 295 -4.80 -6.78 32.41
CA ASP A 295 -4.95 -8.22 32.11
C ASP A 295 -4.21 -8.63 30.82
N PHE A 296 -3.63 -7.68 30.08
CA PHE A 296 -2.89 -7.98 28.85
C PHE A 296 -1.50 -8.52 29.15
N GLU A 297 -1.09 -9.50 28.35
CA GLU A 297 0.27 -10.04 28.37
C GLU A 297 1.06 -9.43 27.21
N PHE A 298 1.91 -8.46 27.52
CA PHE A 298 2.76 -7.80 26.53
C PHE A 298 4.15 -8.45 26.46
N SER A 299 4.85 -8.18 25.37
CA SER A 299 6.21 -8.66 25.12
C SER A 299 7.12 -7.57 24.52
N SER A 300 6.60 -6.45 24.01
CA SER A 300 7.46 -5.32 23.62
C SER A 300 8.03 -4.60 24.84
N ARG A 301 9.25 -4.06 24.74
CA ARG A 301 9.85 -3.20 25.78
C ARG A 301 8.98 -1.99 26.06
N MET A 302 8.33 -1.45 25.03
CA MET A 302 7.41 -0.31 25.16
C MET A 302 6.24 -0.60 26.11
N LEU A 303 5.65 -1.80 26.06
CA LEU A 303 4.44 -2.15 26.84
C LEU A 303 4.73 -3.02 28.08
N THR A 304 5.91 -3.64 28.17
CA THR A 304 6.37 -4.36 29.37
C THR A 304 7.14 -3.46 30.34
N GLY A 305 7.84 -2.43 29.85
CA GLY A 305 8.70 -1.58 30.66
C GLY A 305 10.08 -2.18 31.00
N ASN A 306 10.36 -3.43 30.58
CA ASN A 306 11.60 -4.16 30.88
C ASN A 306 12.42 -4.43 29.61
N GLU A 307 13.73 -4.70 29.78
CA GLU A 307 14.62 -5.06 28.65
C GLU A 307 14.61 -6.56 28.28
N SER A 308 14.16 -7.45 29.19
CA SER A 308 14.13 -8.90 28.91
C SER A 308 12.97 -9.23 27.97
N THR A 309 13.30 -9.68 26.77
CA THR A 309 12.37 -9.72 25.62
C THR A 309 11.96 -11.13 25.18
N THR A 310 12.22 -12.19 25.96
CA THR A 310 12.14 -13.54 25.39
C THR A 310 11.23 -14.56 26.05
N ASP A 311 10.84 -14.48 27.34
CA ASP A 311 10.04 -15.59 27.90
C ASP A 311 8.98 -15.26 28.97
N ASN A 312 8.95 -14.06 29.56
CA ASN A 312 7.95 -13.73 30.59
C ASN A 312 7.01 -12.64 30.10
N ALA A 313 5.73 -12.99 29.92
CA ALA A 313 4.65 -12.03 29.77
C ALA A 313 4.73 -11.01 30.91
N ALA A 314 4.72 -9.73 30.57
CA ALA A 314 4.79 -8.64 31.53
C ALA A 314 3.88 -7.50 31.09
N ASN A 315 3.49 -6.64 32.03
CA ASN A 315 2.62 -5.53 31.76
C ASN A 315 3.03 -4.31 32.58
N ARG A 316 3.49 -3.25 31.91
CA ARG A 316 3.95 -2.02 32.59
C ARG A 316 2.85 -1.28 33.35
N PHE A 317 1.59 -1.59 33.08
CA PHE A 317 0.43 -0.95 33.70
C PHE A 317 -0.06 -1.72 34.93
N GLU A 318 0.42 -2.94 35.15
CA GLU A 318 0.11 -3.74 36.33
C GLU A 318 0.51 -2.99 37.62
N GLY A 319 -0.37 -2.98 38.61
CA GLY A 319 -0.18 -2.24 39.87
C GLY A 319 -0.30 -0.72 39.75
N THR A 320 -0.62 -0.18 38.57
CA THR A 320 -0.90 1.25 38.37
C THR A 320 -2.40 1.51 38.27
N TRP A 321 -2.84 2.77 38.42
CA TRP A 321 -4.24 3.15 38.21
C TRP A 321 -4.75 2.85 36.79
N MET A 322 -3.85 2.72 35.80
CA MET A 322 -4.22 2.41 34.42
C MET A 322 -4.63 0.95 34.24
N GLN A 323 -4.29 0.04 35.17
CA GLN A 323 -4.62 -1.38 35.05
C GLN A 323 -6.12 -1.63 34.91
N ASP A 324 -6.94 -0.81 35.58
CA ASP A 324 -8.40 -0.94 35.61
C ASP A 324 -9.09 -0.27 34.41
N LEU A 325 -8.33 0.35 33.50
CA LEU A 325 -8.89 0.94 32.28
C LEU A 325 -9.40 -0.16 31.36
N VAL A 326 -10.70 -0.08 31.04
CA VAL A 326 -11.36 -0.92 30.05
C VAL A 326 -10.90 -0.49 28.66
N VAL A 327 -10.24 -1.39 27.92
CA VAL A 327 -9.73 -1.10 26.57
C VAL A 327 -10.85 -1.36 25.54
N PRO A 328 -11.36 -0.34 24.82
CA PRO A 328 -12.50 -0.48 23.90
C PRO A 328 -12.09 -1.04 22.53
N LEU A 329 -11.06 -1.88 22.49
CA LEU A 329 -10.48 -2.48 21.30
C LEU A 329 -10.46 -4.02 21.45
N PRO A 330 -10.52 -4.78 20.35
CA PRO A 330 -10.35 -6.23 20.39
C PRO A 330 -8.97 -6.59 20.95
N ALA A 331 -8.89 -7.64 21.78
CA ALA A 331 -7.62 -7.97 22.43
C ALA A 331 -6.52 -8.31 21.41
N ASN A 332 -6.84 -9.07 20.36
CA ASN A 332 -5.90 -9.41 19.30
C ASN A 332 -5.46 -8.19 18.45
N PHE A 333 -6.25 -7.12 18.39
CA PHE A 333 -5.80 -5.86 17.76
C PHE A 333 -4.71 -5.19 18.62
N VAL A 334 -4.91 -5.14 19.94
CA VAL A 334 -3.95 -4.56 20.89
C VAL A 334 -2.66 -5.38 20.93
N LEU A 335 -2.77 -6.71 21.06
CA LEU A 335 -1.63 -7.62 21.02
C LEU A 335 -0.92 -7.61 19.65
N GLY A 336 -1.64 -7.35 18.57
CA GLY A 336 -1.06 -7.15 17.24
C GLY A 336 -0.16 -5.91 17.16
N VAL A 337 -0.56 -4.80 17.78
CA VAL A 337 0.27 -3.59 17.91
C VAL A 337 1.54 -3.88 18.73
N ASP A 338 1.40 -4.65 19.82
CA ASP A 338 2.55 -5.10 20.62
C ASP A 338 3.50 -5.99 19.80
N SER A 339 2.96 -6.97 19.08
CA SER A 339 3.73 -7.87 18.19
C SER A 339 4.50 -7.08 17.12
N GLN A 340 3.86 -6.10 16.49
CA GLN A 340 4.53 -5.22 15.53
C GLN A 340 5.63 -4.37 16.19
N LYS A 341 5.44 -3.96 17.44
CA LYS A 341 6.45 -3.21 18.18
C LYS A 341 7.67 -4.07 18.50
N ILE A 342 7.47 -5.35 18.84
CA ILE A 342 8.55 -6.33 19.02
C ILE A 342 9.38 -6.44 17.74
N ASP A 343 8.73 -6.56 16.57
CA ASP A 343 9.45 -6.56 15.29
C ASP A 343 10.36 -5.32 15.19
N HIS A 344 9.87 -4.12 15.50
CA HIS A 344 10.71 -2.91 15.48
C HIS A 344 11.81 -2.84 16.55
N GLU A 345 11.67 -3.54 17.67
CA GLU A 345 12.61 -3.49 18.80
C GLU A 345 13.67 -4.59 18.78
N THR A 346 13.33 -5.74 18.19
CA THR A 346 14.11 -6.98 18.24
C THR A 346 14.49 -7.54 16.86
N HIS A 347 13.92 -7.05 15.74
CA HIS A 347 14.37 -7.48 14.41
C HIS A 347 15.84 -7.14 14.20
N ASN A 348 16.68 -8.17 14.14
CA ASN A 348 18.09 -8.08 13.76
C ASN A 348 18.30 -8.11 12.24
N GLN A 349 17.30 -7.74 11.44
CA GLN A 349 17.43 -7.66 9.97
C GLN A 349 17.98 -6.28 9.57
N PRO A 350 19.20 -6.18 9.01
CA PRO A 350 19.81 -4.90 8.71
C PRO A 350 19.07 -4.18 7.57
N SER A 351 18.84 -2.87 7.74
CA SER A 351 18.30 -2.01 6.68
C SER A 351 19.35 -1.80 5.60
N PHE A 352 18.94 -1.83 4.34
CA PHE A 352 19.81 -1.62 3.19
C PHE A 352 19.40 -0.37 2.42
N MET A 353 20.37 0.51 2.13
CA MET A 353 20.18 1.65 1.25
C MET A 353 21.50 2.02 0.59
N HIS A 354 21.48 2.22 -0.73
CA HIS A 354 22.62 2.68 -1.52
C HIS A 354 23.91 1.87 -1.30
N GLY A 355 23.83 0.54 -1.39
CA GLY A 355 24.97 -0.37 -1.24
C GLY A 355 25.40 -0.64 0.21
N VAL A 356 24.77 -0.01 1.20
CA VAL A 356 25.19 -0.10 2.61
C VAL A 356 24.12 -0.77 3.45
N PHE A 357 24.53 -1.78 4.24
CA PHE A 357 23.73 -2.31 5.33
C PHE A 357 23.99 -1.53 6.62
N ARG A 358 22.93 -1.27 7.38
CA ARG A 358 23.02 -0.73 8.74
C ARG A 358 22.07 -1.47 9.67
N SER A 359 22.52 -1.71 10.90
CA SER A 359 21.68 -2.27 11.97
C SER A 359 20.54 -1.32 12.38
N ARG A 360 20.74 0.00 12.17
CA ARG A 360 19.68 1.01 12.26
C ARG A 360 19.47 1.65 10.90
N GLY A 361 18.21 1.87 10.56
CA GLY A 361 17.77 2.55 9.37
C GLY A 361 18.08 4.04 9.30
N TRP A 362 17.50 4.70 8.29
CA TRP A 362 17.66 6.13 8.04
C TRP A 362 16.33 6.86 8.21
N PHE A 363 16.31 7.97 8.93
CA PHE A 363 15.08 8.77 9.08
C PHE A 363 14.52 9.25 7.72
N PHE A 364 15.36 9.42 6.70
CA PHE A 364 14.94 9.83 5.36
C PHE A 364 14.73 8.65 4.39
N TYR A 365 14.78 7.40 4.87
CA TYR A 365 14.69 6.19 4.03
C TYR A 365 13.48 6.19 3.10
N TYR A 366 12.29 6.53 3.61
CA TYR A 366 11.06 6.47 2.82
C TYR A 366 10.98 7.60 1.79
N ALA A 367 11.54 8.77 2.09
CA ALA A 367 11.69 9.86 1.11
C ALA A 367 12.67 9.45 0.00
N TYR A 368 13.82 8.89 0.36
CA TYR A 368 14.78 8.35 -0.60
C TYR A 368 14.17 7.23 -1.46
N ALA A 369 13.47 6.29 -0.84
CA ALA A 369 12.80 5.21 -1.54
C ALA A 369 11.75 5.75 -2.52
N ALA A 370 10.96 6.77 -2.13
CA ALA A 370 10.03 7.42 -3.04
C ALA A 370 10.74 8.08 -4.22
N LEU A 371 11.90 8.71 -4.00
CA LEU A 371 12.69 9.34 -5.05
C LEU A 371 13.25 8.36 -6.08
N VAL A 372 13.42 7.07 -5.74
CA VAL A 372 13.95 6.05 -6.68
C VAL A 372 12.89 5.07 -7.18
N LYS A 373 11.77 4.91 -6.46
CA LYS A 373 10.67 3.96 -6.80
C LYS A 373 9.49 4.62 -7.50
N VAL A 374 9.32 5.94 -7.43
CA VAL A 374 8.22 6.64 -8.11
C VAL A 374 8.71 7.15 -9.47
N PRO A 375 7.92 7.00 -10.56
CA PRO A 375 8.30 7.48 -11.88
C PRO A 375 8.69 8.96 -11.88
N VAL A 376 9.76 9.31 -12.59
CA VAL A 376 10.26 10.70 -12.68
C VAL A 376 9.13 11.64 -13.14
N ALA A 377 8.35 11.19 -14.13
CA ALA A 377 7.26 11.98 -14.66
C ALA A 377 6.16 12.31 -13.62
N THR A 378 5.88 11.41 -12.67
CA THR A 378 4.95 11.68 -11.58
C THR A 378 5.47 12.80 -10.67
N TRP A 379 6.76 12.80 -10.34
CA TRP A 379 7.37 13.90 -9.59
C TRP A 379 7.33 15.22 -10.33
N LEU A 380 7.64 15.21 -11.63
CA LEU A 380 7.59 16.40 -12.47
C LEU A 380 6.16 16.98 -12.55
N LEU A 381 5.13 16.14 -12.63
CA LEU A 381 3.74 16.61 -12.54
C LEU A 381 3.46 17.33 -11.21
N GLY A 382 3.96 16.79 -10.09
CA GLY A 382 3.87 17.45 -8.78
C GLY A 382 4.60 18.80 -8.74
N VAL A 383 5.77 18.90 -9.37
CA VAL A 383 6.51 20.18 -9.52
C VAL A 383 5.72 21.17 -10.36
N VAL A 384 5.09 20.74 -11.45
CA VAL A 384 4.21 21.58 -12.26
C VAL A 384 3.06 22.14 -11.41
N VAL A 385 2.46 21.33 -10.52
CA VAL A 385 1.44 21.80 -9.55
C VAL A 385 1.99 22.83 -8.58
N ALA A 386 3.16 22.58 -7.98
CA ALA A 386 3.78 23.53 -7.05
C ALA A 386 4.07 24.89 -7.72
N ILE A 387 4.68 24.89 -8.91
CA ILE A 387 4.96 26.10 -9.70
C ILE A 387 3.65 26.77 -10.14
N GLY A 388 2.68 25.99 -10.60
CA GLY A 388 1.37 26.48 -11.01
C GLY A 388 0.65 27.22 -9.88
N LYS A 389 0.77 26.76 -8.63
CA LYS A 389 0.22 27.45 -7.46
C LYS A 389 0.99 28.72 -7.12
N LEU A 390 2.32 28.66 -7.08
CA LEU A 390 3.17 29.84 -6.85
C LEU A 390 2.89 30.97 -7.86
N ARG A 391 2.56 30.61 -9.10
CA ARG A 391 2.25 31.57 -10.18
C ARG A 391 0.77 31.86 -10.36
N SER A 392 -0.11 31.38 -9.48
CA SER A 392 -1.58 31.52 -9.60
C SER A 392 -2.13 31.10 -10.98
N ALA A 393 -1.52 30.07 -11.58
CA ALA A 393 -1.86 29.52 -12.89
C ALA A 393 -2.81 28.31 -12.83
N CYS A 394 -3.18 27.88 -11.62
CA CYS A 394 -4.22 26.88 -11.42
C CYS A 394 -5.59 27.51 -11.70
N THR A 395 -6.32 26.96 -12.66
CA THR A 395 -7.66 27.48 -13.01
C THR A 395 -8.73 27.12 -11.98
N VAL A 396 -8.43 26.17 -11.09
CA VAL A 396 -9.32 25.72 -10.01
C VAL A 396 -8.69 26.09 -8.67
N HIS A 397 -9.50 26.71 -7.79
CA HIS A 397 -9.08 27.15 -6.47
C HIS A 397 -9.77 26.30 -5.40
N SER A 398 -9.00 25.46 -4.73
CA SER A 398 -9.39 24.84 -3.46
C SER A 398 -9.06 25.75 -2.29
N LYS A 399 -9.80 25.63 -1.19
CA LYS A 399 -9.40 26.29 0.06
C LYS A 399 -8.19 25.55 0.64
N TRP A 400 -7.26 26.27 1.26
CA TRP A 400 -6.08 25.66 1.89
C TRP A 400 -6.45 24.56 2.90
N ARG A 401 -7.61 24.68 3.55
CA ARG A 401 -8.15 23.68 4.48
C ARG A 401 -8.48 22.35 3.81
N ASP A 402 -8.99 22.39 2.59
CA ASP A 402 -9.30 21.16 1.84
C ASP A 402 -7.99 20.42 1.50
N GLU A 403 -6.96 21.17 1.11
CA GLU A 403 -5.63 20.61 0.86
C GLU A 403 -4.94 20.13 2.12
N PHE A 404 -5.11 20.83 3.23
CA PHE A 404 -4.61 20.40 4.53
C PHE A 404 -5.26 19.07 4.93
N ILE A 405 -6.59 18.93 4.80
CA ILE A 405 -7.28 17.66 5.07
C ILE A 405 -6.78 16.54 4.13
N LEU A 406 -6.50 16.86 2.86
CA LEU A 406 -5.95 15.90 1.89
C LEU A 406 -4.53 15.45 2.24
N LEU A 407 -3.63 16.39 2.57
CA LEU A 407 -2.20 16.13 2.70
C LEU A 407 -1.73 15.84 4.14
N ALA A 408 -2.48 16.26 5.16
CA ALA A 408 -2.16 15.97 6.56
C ALA A 408 -1.98 14.46 6.86
N PRO A 409 -2.88 13.54 6.41
CA PRO A 409 -2.66 12.11 6.60
C PRO A 409 -1.40 11.60 5.89
N ALA A 410 -1.09 12.10 4.70
CA ALA A 410 0.14 11.77 3.96
C ALA A 410 1.39 12.18 4.75
N ALA A 411 1.42 13.41 5.25
CA ALA A 411 2.51 13.91 6.07
C ALA A 411 2.64 13.13 7.39
N LEU A 412 1.53 12.82 8.05
CA LEU A 412 1.53 12.06 9.30
C LEU A 412 2.07 10.64 9.11
N VAL A 413 1.65 9.93 8.07
CA VAL A 413 2.19 8.59 7.73
C VAL A 413 3.70 8.68 7.51
N LEU A 414 4.17 9.64 6.72
CA LEU A 414 5.59 9.83 6.45
C LEU A 414 6.38 10.11 7.73
N VAL A 415 5.90 10.99 8.61
CA VAL A 415 6.57 11.30 9.88
C VAL A 415 6.60 10.09 10.82
N VAL A 416 5.47 9.39 11.00
CA VAL A 416 5.38 8.24 11.89
C VAL A 416 6.31 7.13 11.42
N VAL A 417 6.23 6.75 10.15
CA VAL A 417 7.02 5.66 9.58
C VAL A 417 8.52 6.03 9.52
N SER A 418 8.86 7.29 9.25
CA SER A 418 10.24 7.79 9.25
C SER A 418 10.88 7.91 10.64
N SER A 419 10.07 8.06 11.69
CA SER A 419 10.58 8.14 13.07
C SER A 419 11.03 6.78 13.64
N GLN A 420 10.59 5.67 13.05
CA GLN A 420 10.93 4.29 13.47
C GLN A 420 12.30 3.84 12.91
N THR A 421 13.37 4.58 13.24
CA THR A 421 14.71 4.38 12.65
C THR A 421 15.37 3.03 12.95
N ARG A 422 14.85 2.21 13.87
CA ARG A 422 15.36 0.84 14.07
C ARG A 422 14.95 -0.11 12.95
N PHE A 423 13.90 0.23 12.21
CA PHE A 423 13.35 -0.61 11.17
C PHE A 423 12.91 0.25 9.97
N THR A 424 13.83 0.47 9.03
CA THR A 424 13.50 1.13 7.76
C THR A 424 13.67 0.14 6.61
N HIS A 425 12.56 -0.52 6.30
CA HIS A 425 12.44 -1.49 5.23
C HIS A 425 11.14 -1.19 4.46
N HIS A 426 10.94 -1.89 3.35
CA HIS A 426 9.63 -1.99 2.69
C HIS A 426 8.96 -0.64 2.35
N PHE A 427 9.29 -0.08 1.20
CA PHE A 427 8.67 1.15 0.69
C PHE A 427 7.13 1.11 0.68
N ARG A 428 6.53 -0.09 0.59
CA ARG A 428 5.07 -0.30 0.70
C ARG A 428 4.44 0.25 1.98
N TYR A 429 5.20 0.52 3.04
CA TYR A 429 4.65 1.13 4.27
C TYR A 429 4.11 2.54 4.06
N VAL A 430 4.60 3.26 3.06
CA VAL A 430 4.09 4.59 2.69
C VAL A 430 3.08 4.55 1.53
N LEU A 431 2.64 3.36 1.09
CA LEU A 431 1.61 3.23 0.06
C LEU A 431 0.30 4.00 0.39
N PRO A 432 -0.15 4.12 1.66
CA PRO A 432 -1.30 4.98 2.01
C PRO A 432 -1.16 6.47 1.68
N VAL A 433 0.06 6.95 1.39
CA VAL A 433 0.34 8.32 0.96
C VAL A 433 -0.05 8.53 -0.51
N PHE A 434 0.06 7.50 -1.35
CA PHE A 434 -0.09 7.58 -2.80
C PHE A 434 -1.43 8.12 -3.28
N PRO A 435 -2.60 7.64 -2.81
CA PRO A 435 -3.88 8.15 -3.31
C PRO A 435 -4.03 9.66 -3.06
N LEU A 436 -3.56 10.13 -1.90
CA LEU A 436 -3.61 11.54 -1.50
C LEU A 436 -2.70 12.41 -2.36
N LEU A 437 -1.48 11.93 -2.64
CA LEU A 437 -0.56 12.61 -3.54
C LEU A 437 -1.09 12.60 -4.99
N PHE A 438 -1.65 11.49 -5.48
CA PHE A 438 -2.21 11.43 -6.83
C PHE A 438 -3.39 12.38 -7.01
N ILE A 439 -4.27 12.49 -6.00
CA ILE A 439 -5.36 13.48 -5.99
C ILE A 439 -4.79 14.90 -6.07
N TRP A 440 -3.76 15.21 -5.29
CA TRP A 440 -3.11 16.52 -5.31
C TRP A 440 -2.42 16.80 -6.65
N VAL A 441 -1.65 15.85 -7.18
CA VAL A 441 -0.97 15.94 -8.49
C VAL A 441 -1.96 16.04 -9.65
N GLY A 442 -3.18 15.49 -9.50
CA GLY A 442 -4.26 15.58 -10.48
C GLY A 442 -4.57 17.02 -10.92
N GLN A 443 -4.32 18.01 -10.06
CA GLN A 443 -4.44 19.44 -10.39
C GLN A 443 -3.63 19.86 -11.61
N ALA A 444 -2.56 19.12 -11.98
CA ALA A 444 -1.76 19.41 -13.16
C ALA A 444 -2.61 19.51 -14.43
N ALA A 445 -3.68 18.72 -14.54
CA ALA A 445 -4.62 18.77 -15.67
C ALA A 445 -5.40 20.09 -15.79
N CYS A 446 -5.40 20.91 -14.73
CA CYS A 446 -6.12 22.17 -14.64
C CYS A 446 -5.19 23.40 -14.68
N ILE A 447 -3.88 23.21 -14.92
CA ILE A 447 -2.91 24.31 -14.96
C ILE A 447 -2.88 24.94 -16.36
N SER A 448 -3.06 26.25 -16.41
CA SER A 448 -2.98 27.00 -17.65
C SER A 448 -2.16 28.26 -17.40
N PHE A 449 -0.90 28.26 -17.83
CA PHE A 449 -0.14 29.51 -17.92
C PHE A 449 -0.72 30.33 -19.07
N LYS A 450 -1.05 31.61 -18.81
CA LYS A 450 -1.60 32.53 -19.83
C LYS A 450 -0.76 32.42 -21.12
N ASN A 451 -1.44 32.17 -22.25
CA ASN A 451 -0.88 32.06 -23.61
C ASN A 451 0.06 30.89 -23.94
N CYS A 452 0.15 29.83 -23.13
CA CYS A 452 1.13 28.76 -23.40
C CYS A 452 0.47 27.38 -23.61
N ARG A 453 0.10 27.06 -24.87
CA ARG A 453 -0.32 25.69 -25.29
C ARG A 453 0.70 24.61 -24.87
N VAL A 454 1.97 25.00 -24.75
CA VAL A 454 3.08 24.17 -24.27
C VAL A 454 2.81 23.55 -22.90
N SER A 455 2.09 24.25 -22.01
CA SER A 455 1.84 23.77 -20.65
C SER A 455 0.91 22.56 -20.59
N GLN A 456 -0.14 22.54 -21.41
CA GLN A 456 -1.05 21.40 -21.53
C GLN A 456 -0.39 20.23 -22.26
N SER A 457 0.39 20.51 -23.31
CA SER A 457 1.19 19.48 -23.98
C SER A 457 2.20 18.84 -23.02
N ALA A 458 2.85 19.63 -22.15
CA ALA A 458 3.78 19.10 -21.15
C ALA A 458 3.10 18.15 -20.16
N VAL A 459 1.91 18.48 -19.65
CA VAL A 459 1.15 17.59 -18.75
C VAL A 459 0.77 16.28 -19.46
N VAL A 460 0.35 16.34 -20.72
CA VAL A 460 0.04 15.13 -21.51
C VAL A 460 1.30 14.29 -21.73
N VAL A 461 2.42 14.90 -22.12
CA VAL A 461 3.70 14.20 -22.31
C VAL A 461 4.18 13.54 -21.02
N LEU A 462 4.12 14.24 -19.88
CA LEU A 462 4.49 13.68 -18.58
C LEU A 462 3.54 12.56 -18.15
N THR A 463 2.25 12.68 -18.43
CA THR A 463 1.28 11.61 -18.15
C THR A 463 1.59 10.37 -18.98
N CYS A 464 1.81 10.53 -20.29
CA CYS A 464 2.20 9.44 -21.18
C CYS A 464 3.53 8.80 -20.76
N TRP A 465 4.52 9.61 -20.36
CA TRP A 465 5.78 9.11 -19.83
C TRP A 465 5.53 8.25 -18.58
N SER A 466 4.76 8.74 -17.61
CA SER A 466 4.42 7.95 -16.40
C SER A 466 3.76 6.60 -16.73
N ILE A 467 2.89 6.57 -17.74
CA ILE A 467 2.23 5.33 -18.21
C ILE A 467 3.28 4.39 -18.84
N VAL A 468 4.11 4.91 -19.75
CA VAL A 468 5.17 4.14 -20.41
C VAL A 468 6.16 3.57 -19.40
N SER A 469 6.59 4.35 -18.41
CA SER A 469 7.45 3.91 -17.30
C SER A 469 6.91 2.68 -16.59
N CYS A 470 5.59 2.64 -16.35
CA CYS A 470 4.94 1.50 -15.73
C CYS A 470 4.87 0.30 -16.69
N LEU A 471 4.43 0.53 -17.92
CA LEU A 471 4.19 -0.53 -18.90
C LEU A 471 5.48 -1.22 -19.38
N THR A 472 6.62 -0.52 -19.42
CA THR A 472 7.91 -1.10 -19.81
C THR A 472 8.47 -2.07 -18.78
N THR A 473 8.05 -1.95 -17.51
CA THR A 473 8.47 -2.85 -16.43
C THR A 473 7.42 -3.91 -16.10
N TYR A 474 6.19 -3.75 -16.59
CA TYR A 474 5.12 -4.71 -16.38
C TYR A 474 5.44 -6.05 -17.09
N PRO A 475 5.21 -7.23 -16.46
CA PRO A 475 4.54 -7.45 -15.17
C PRO A 475 5.47 -7.45 -13.93
N HIS A 476 6.74 -7.08 -14.05
CA HIS A 476 7.70 -7.04 -12.93
C HIS A 476 7.65 -5.73 -12.13
N THR A 477 6.46 -5.17 -11.90
CA THR A 477 6.29 -3.83 -11.31
C THR A 477 6.83 -3.72 -9.89
N LEU A 478 6.96 -4.81 -9.14
CA LEU A 478 7.61 -4.82 -7.83
C LEU A 478 9.09 -4.40 -7.94
N SER A 479 9.77 -4.81 -9.00
CA SER A 479 11.17 -4.49 -9.27
C SER A 479 11.36 -3.11 -9.92
N TYR A 480 10.30 -2.32 -10.11
CA TYR A 480 10.41 -1.00 -10.75
C TYR A 480 11.32 -0.04 -9.98
N PHE A 481 12.31 0.54 -10.65
CA PHE A 481 13.01 1.73 -10.20
C PHE A 481 12.97 2.74 -11.34
N ASN A 482 13.02 4.02 -11.02
CA ASN A 482 12.81 5.05 -12.02
C ASN A 482 14.00 5.21 -12.97
N GLU A 483 13.77 6.00 -14.01
CA GLU A 483 14.63 6.11 -15.18
C GLU A 483 16.01 6.67 -14.83
N PHE A 484 16.08 7.58 -13.85
CA PHE A 484 17.33 8.24 -13.44
C PHE A 484 18.28 7.37 -12.63
N VAL A 485 17.78 6.29 -12.03
CA VAL A 485 18.60 5.32 -11.29
C VAL A 485 18.93 4.07 -12.12
N GLY A 486 18.64 4.11 -13.42
CA GLY A 486 18.97 3.02 -14.35
C GLY A 486 17.93 1.90 -14.38
N GLY A 487 16.70 2.16 -13.91
CA GLY A 487 15.59 1.21 -14.05
C GLY A 487 15.72 -0.03 -13.15
N PRO A 488 14.84 -1.03 -13.37
CA PRO A 488 14.80 -2.24 -12.56
C PRO A 488 16.13 -3.02 -12.54
N SER A 489 16.90 -2.99 -13.62
CA SER A 489 18.20 -3.68 -13.73
C SER A 489 19.27 -3.17 -12.75
N LYS A 490 19.20 -1.91 -12.30
CA LYS A 490 20.13 -1.32 -11.33
C LYS A 490 19.51 -1.08 -9.96
N GLY A 491 18.24 -1.42 -9.76
CA GLY A 491 17.50 -1.18 -8.53
C GLY A 491 18.16 -1.72 -7.26
N HIS A 492 18.82 -2.87 -7.37
CA HIS A 492 19.52 -3.55 -6.28
C HIS A 492 20.70 -2.74 -5.70
N GLN A 493 21.19 -1.74 -6.43
CA GLN A 493 22.21 -0.82 -5.93
C GLN A 493 21.62 0.16 -4.90
N TYR A 494 20.31 0.43 -4.98
CA TYR A 494 19.63 1.45 -4.19
C TYR A 494 18.84 0.85 -3.04
N LEU A 495 18.03 -0.18 -3.30
CA LEU A 495 17.19 -0.84 -2.29
C LEU A 495 17.12 -2.36 -2.53
N LEU A 496 16.91 -3.12 -1.45
CA LEU A 496 16.77 -4.58 -1.44
C LEU A 496 15.49 -5.01 -0.70
N GLY A 497 15.32 -6.33 -0.54
CA GLY A 497 14.15 -6.98 0.04
C GLY A 497 12.92 -6.75 -0.81
N SER A 498 11.75 -6.64 -0.16
CA SER A 498 10.45 -6.43 -0.84
C SER A 498 10.33 -5.10 -1.62
N ASN A 499 11.41 -4.31 -1.71
CA ASN A 499 11.49 -3.18 -2.63
C ASN A 499 11.88 -3.62 -4.06
N LEU A 500 12.33 -4.86 -4.27
CA LEU A 500 12.83 -5.34 -5.56
C LEU A 500 12.39 -6.78 -5.84
N ASP A 501 12.59 -7.65 -4.86
CA ASP A 501 12.39 -9.09 -4.95
C ASP A 501 11.61 -9.49 -3.72
N TRP A 502 10.63 -10.37 -3.87
CA TRP A 502 9.88 -10.99 -2.80
C TRP A 502 9.57 -12.47 -3.04
N GLY A 503 10.35 -13.10 -3.93
CA GLY A 503 10.19 -14.49 -4.36
C GLY A 503 9.40 -14.65 -5.66
N GLN A 504 8.83 -13.57 -6.20
CA GLN A 504 7.88 -13.61 -7.30
C GLN A 504 8.48 -14.14 -8.62
N ASP A 505 9.80 -14.04 -8.80
CA ASP A 505 10.46 -14.37 -10.07
C ASP A 505 10.78 -15.87 -10.23
N LEU A 506 10.45 -16.74 -9.26
CA LEU A 506 10.76 -18.18 -9.31
C LEU A 506 10.28 -18.87 -10.59
N PHE A 507 9.06 -18.56 -11.05
CA PHE A 507 8.52 -19.15 -12.29
C PHE A 507 9.23 -18.66 -13.55
N TYR A 508 9.87 -17.49 -13.51
CA TYR A 508 10.71 -17.01 -14.60
C TYR A 508 12.04 -17.76 -14.62
N LEU A 509 12.58 -18.14 -13.44
CA LEU A 509 13.75 -19.01 -13.37
C LEU A 509 13.45 -20.39 -13.97
N LYS A 510 12.28 -20.96 -13.64
CA LYS A 510 11.83 -22.22 -14.24
C LYS A 510 11.75 -22.13 -15.77
N ARG A 511 11.11 -21.09 -16.31
CA ARG A 511 11.04 -20.90 -17.77
C ARG A 511 12.42 -20.78 -18.39
N TRP A 512 13.30 -19.97 -17.81
CA TRP A 512 14.67 -19.82 -18.31
C TRP A 512 15.40 -21.17 -18.33
N LYS A 513 15.27 -21.97 -17.28
CA LYS A 513 15.88 -23.31 -17.19
C LYS A 513 15.34 -24.25 -18.27
N ASP A 514 14.02 -24.22 -18.53
CA ASP A 514 13.40 -25.06 -19.56
C ASP A 514 13.86 -24.67 -20.98
N GLU A 515 14.17 -23.39 -21.20
CA GLU A 515 14.72 -22.87 -22.45
C GLU A 515 16.23 -23.16 -22.60
N HIS A 516 16.94 -23.49 -21.51
CA HIS A 516 18.40 -23.71 -21.47
C HIS A 516 18.72 -25.08 -20.81
N PRO A 517 18.37 -26.21 -21.45
CA PRO A 517 18.60 -27.54 -20.88
C PRO A 517 20.08 -27.85 -20.59
N GLU A 518 21.00 -27.20 -21.30
CA GLU A 518 22.45 -27.27 -21.08
C GLU A 518 22.89 -26.74 -19.70
N ALA A 519 22.06 -25.90 -19.05
CA ALA A 519 22.30 -25.39 -17.70
C ALA A 519 21.94 -26.41 -16.61
N THR A 520 22.30 -27.69 -16.81
CA THR A 520 22.04 -28.78 -15.86
C THR A 520 23.35 -29.48 -15.50
N PRO A 521 23.69 -29.64 -14.20
CA PRO A 521 22.92 -29.25 -13.02
C PRO A 521 22.92 -27.72 -12.77
N LEU A 522 21.80 -27.20 -12.27
CA LEU A 522 21.63 -25.81 -11.83
C LEU A 522 21.55 -25.78 -10.31
N SER A 523 22.47 -25.05 -9.67
CA SER A 523 22.39 -24.77 -8.24
C SER A 523 21.52 -23.53 -8.01
N VAL A 524 20.64 -23.53 -7.00
CA VAL A 524 19.68 -22.44 -6.76
C VAL A 524 19.68 -22.03 -5.29
N ALA A 525 19.86 -20.74 -5.03
CA ALA A 525 19.62 -20.12 -3.73
C ALA A 525 18.80 -18.84 -3.93
N TYR A 526 17.52 -18.87 -3.62
CA TYR A 526 16.62 -17.75 -3.91
C TYR A 526 15.88 -17.26 -2.66
N TRP A 527 15.44 -16.00 -2.72
CA TRP A 527 14.76 -15.29 -1.63
C TRP A 527 13.24 -15.44 -1.75
N GLY A 528 12.67 -16.50 -1.17
CA GLY A 528 11.23 -16.77 -1.26
C GLY A 528 10.65 -17.59 -0.11
N ALA A 529 9.33 -17.75 -0.13
CA ALA A 529 8.57 -18.50 0.88
C ALA A 529 8.56 -20.00 0.64
N VAL A 530 8.74 -20.45 -0.59
CA VAL A 530 8.68 -21.87 -0.96
C VAL A 530 10.08 -22.36 -1.33
N ASP A 531 10.27 -23.66 -1.43
CA ASP A 531 11.50 -24.19 -2.00
C ASP A 531 11.38 -24.22 -3.53
N ALA A 532 12.50 -24.27 -4.25
CA ALA A 532 12.48 -24.15 -5.70
C ALA A 532 11.86 -25.37 -6.41
N SER A 533 11.69 -26.51 -5.71
CA SER A 533 10.99 -27.67 -6.27
C SER A 533 9.48 -27.43 -6.44
N PHE A 534 8.91 -26.43 -5.76
CA PHE A 534 7.55 -25.96 -6.00
C PHE A 534 7.30 -25.54 -7.46
N ALA A 535 8.34 -25.14 -8.19
CA ALA A 535 8.27 -24.82 -9.62
C ALA A 535 8.75 -25.99 -10.51
N ASP A 536 8.67 -27.24 -10.03
CA ASP A 536 9.13 -28.45 -10.71
C ASP A 536 10.61 -28.38 -11.13
N MET A 537 11.45 -27.75 -10.29
CA MET A 537 12.89 -27.68 -10.49
C MET A 537 13.62 -28.61 -9.53
N ARG A 538 14.38 -29.56 -10.08
CA ARG A 538 15.48 -30.21 -9.35
C ARG A 538 16.63 -29.22 -9.20
N TYR A 539 17.10 -29.02 -7.98
CA TYR A 539 18.20 -28.13 -7.66
C TYR A 539 18.99 -28.64 -6.47
N GLN A 540 20.20 -28.09 -6.33
CA GLN A 540 21.01 -28.16 -5.12
C GLN A 540 21.38 -26.74 -4.69
N LEU A 541 21.82 -26.56 -3.46
CA LEU A 541 22.35 -25.25 -3.06
C LEU A 541 23.68 -24.96 -3.79
N PRO A 542 23.95 -23.69 -4.13
CA PRO A 542 25.28 -23.28 -4.53
C PRO A 542 26.28 -23.58 -3.41
N PRO A 543 27.52 -23.97 -3.72
CA PRO A 543 28.55 -24.13 -2.70
C PRO A 543 28.92 -22.79 -2.07
N PHE A 544 29.43 -22.81 -0.84
CA PHE A 544 29.87 -21.59 -0.15
C PHE A 544 31.21 -21.04 -0.65
N GLU A 545 31.86 -21.75 -1.57
CA GLU A 545 33.06 -21.33 -2.25
C GLU A 545 32.82 -21.30 -3.76
N PRO A 546 33.51 -20.40 -4.50
CA PRO A 546 33.44 -20.37 -5.96
C PRO A 546 33.71 -21.75 -6.58
N THR A 547 32.81 -22.22 -7.43
CA THR A 547 32.96 -23.49 -8.17
C THR A 547 32.46 -23.34 -9.61
N VAL A 548 33.02 -24.15 -10.50
CA VAL A 548 32.62 -24.21 -11.91
C VAL A 548 31.18 -24.73 -12.02
N GLY A 549 30.40 -24.13 -12.92
CA GLY A 549 29.05 -24.59 -13.25
C GLY A 549 28.01 -23.47 -13.27
N TRP A 550 26.74 -23.90 -13.32
CA TRP A 550 25.59 -23.01 -13.38
C TRP A 550 25.00 -22.76 -12.00
N HIS A 551 24.84 -21.49 -11.65
CA HIS A 551 24.29 -21.06 -10.36
C HIS A 551 23.26 -19.96 -10.56
N ALA A 552 22.09 -20.08 -9.94
CA ALA A 552 21.05 -19.06 -9.90
C ALA A 552 20.86 -18.58 -8.46
N VAL A 553 21.13 -17.29 -8.21
CA VAL A 553 21.12 -16.72 -6.86
C VAL A 553 20.30 -15.42 -6.83
N SER A 554 19.37 -15.29 -5.88
CA SER A 554 18.62 -14.04 -5.69
C SER A 554 19.57 -12.90 -5.32
N ILE A 555 19.37 -11.73 -5.92
CA ILE A 555 20.20 -10.54 -5.72
C ILE A 555 20.24 -10.08 -4.25
N ASN A 556 19.18 -10.35 -3.48
CA ASN A 556 19.19 -10.15 -2.03
C ASN A 556 20.32 -10.94 -1.36
N ILE A 557 20.44 -12.22 -1.71
CA ILE A 557 21.43 -13.14 -1.15
C ILE A 557 22.82 -12.81 -1.69
N VAL A 558 22.94 -12.53 -2.99
CA VAL A 558 24.21 -12.07 -3.60
C VAL A 558 24.75 -10.84 -2.88
N LYS A 559 23.88 -9.88 -2.51
CA LYS A 559 24.28 -8.68 -1.75
C LYS A 559 24.62 -8.93 -0.27
N GLY A 560 24.59 -10.17 0.21
CA GLY A 560 24.88 -10.49 1.60
C GLY A 560 23.68 -10.41 2.54
N ARG A 561 22.44 -10.23 2.04
CA ARG A 561 21.26 -10.13 2.91
C ARG A 561 21.05 -11.46 3.65
N PRO A 562 20.95 -11.45 5.00
CA PRO A 562 20.71 -12.66 5.77
C PRO A 562 19.36 -13.31 5.41
N TRP A 563 19.38 -14.55 4.90
CA TRP A 563 18.18 -15.33 4.64
C TRP A 563 18.41 -16.84 4.85
N PRO A 564 17.49 -17.56 5.52
CA PRO A 564 17.45 -19.02 5.49
C PRO A 564 16.76 -19.50 4.21
N VAL A 565 17.42 -20.33 3.40
CA VAL A 565 16.86 -20.82 2.14
C VAL A 565 16.01 -22.07 2.41
N PRO A 566 14.75 -22.14 1.94
CA PRO A 566 13.94 -23.35 2.04
C PRO A 566 14.52 -24.53 1.26
N LEU A 567 14.41 -25.74 1.83
CA LEU A 567 14.92 -26.98 1.26
C LEU A 567 13.77 -27.95 0.91
N PRO A 568 13.98 -28.88 -0.06
CA PRO A 568 12.93 -29.83 -0.49
C PRO A 568 12.42 -30.76 0.62
N ASP A 569 13.28 -31.07 1.60
CA ASP A 569 12.91 -31.88 2.76
C ASP A 569 11.94 -31.16 3.72
N GLY A 570 11.69 -29.86 3.51
CA GLY A 570 10.84 -29.01 4.34
C GLY A 570 11.57 -28.34 5.50
N THR A 571 12.90 -28.49 5.57
CA THR A 571 13.76 -27.74 6.48
C THR A 571 14.26 -26.45 5.82
N ASN A 572 14.94 -25.62 6.60
CA ASN A 572 15.63 -24.43 6.10
C ASN A 572 17.12 -24.56 6.35
N THR A 573 17.92 -23.96 5.48
CA THR A 573 19.34 -23.78 5.76
C THR A 573 19.56 -22.86 6.96
N ASN A 574 20.76 -22.92 7.53
CA ASN A 574 21.30 -21.77 8.25
C ASN A 574 21.33 -20.54 7.33
N THR A 575 21.26 -19.35 7.91
CA THR A 575 21.30 -18.08 7.18
C THR A 575 22.54 -17.98 6.28
N VAL A 576 22.34 -17.81 4.96
CA VAL A 576 23.43 -17.93 3.95
C VAL A 576 23.98 -16.61 3.40
N GLY A 577 23.34 -15.47 3.67
CA GLY A 577 23.62 -14.17 3.01
C GLY A 577 25.10 -13.87 2.73
N GLU A 578 25.90 -13.65 3.77
CA GLU A 578 27.33 -13.31 3.62
C GLU A 578 28.16 -14.41 2.94
N ARG A 579 27.77 -15.69 3.05
CA ARG A 579 28.50 -16.80 2.44
C ARG A 579 28.42 -16.81 0.91
N TYR A 580 27.40 -16.18 0.34
CA TYR A 580 27.19 -16.09 -1.10
C TYR A 580 27.58 -14.73 -1.69
N ARG A 581 28.26 -13.88 -0.90
CA ARG A 581 28.69 -12.55 -1.36
C ARG A 581 29.74 -12.60 -2.46
N TYR A 582 30.50 -13.68 -2.57
CA TYR A 582 31.46 -13.87 -3.66
C TYR A 582 30.79 -13.84 -5.05
N PHE A 583 29.48 -14.11 -5.16
CA PHE A 583 28.76 -13.95 -6.42
C PHE A 583 28.73 -12.49 -6.93
N GLU A 584 29.00 -11.49 -6.07
CA GLU A 584 29.14 -10.09 -6.50
C GLU A 584 30.37 -9.87 -7.40
N SER A 585 31.43 -10.67 -7.26
CA SER A 585 32.65 -10.56 -8.07
C SER A 585 32.56 -11.32 -9.39
N LEU A 586 31.54 -12.18 -9.56
CA LEU A 586 31.28 -12.96 -10.76
C LEU A 586 30.49 -12.17 -11.79
N ARG A 587 30.75 -12.44 -13.08
CA ARG A 587 29.99 -11.81 -14.17
C ARG A 587 28.64 -12.51 -14.33
N PRO A 588 27.51 -11.78 -14.27
CA PRO A 588 26.21 -12.35 -14.59
C PRO A 588 26.15 -12.85 -16.04
N HIS A 589 25.64 -14.06 -16.24
CA HIS A 589 25.32 -14.60 -17.55
C HIS A 589 23.93 -14.12 -18.01
N ALA A 590 22.94 -14.21 -17.14
CA ALA A 590 21.56 -13.81 -17.41
C ALA A 590 20.83 -13.42 -16.10
N SER A 591 19.57 -13.01 -16.21
CA SER A 591 18.68 -12.85 -15.05
C SER A 591 17.29 -13.40 -15.36
N ALA A 592 16.71 -14.11 -14.38
CA ALA A 592 15.30 -14.46 -14.38
C ALA A 592 14.51 -13.35 -13.69
N GLY A 593 13.68 -12.64 -14.46
CA GLY A 593 13.10 -11.38 -14.04
C GLY A 593 14.19 -10.34 -13.75
N TYR A 594 14.06 -9.63 -12.63
CA TYR A 594 15.06 -8.63 -12.19
C TYR A 594 15.71 -8.98 -10.85
N SER A 595 15.36 -10.14 -10.28
CA SER A 595 15.78 -10.50 -8.93
C SER A 595 16.65 -11.74 -8.83
N ILE A 596 16.53 -12.72 -9.72
CA ILE A 596 17.37 -13.93 -9.68
C ILE A 596 18.44 -13.81 -10.75
N ILE A 597 19.71 -13.77 -10.32
CA ILE A 597 20.86 -13.64 -11.21
C ILE A 597 21.42 -15.02 -11.52
N ILE A 598 21.73 -15.25 -12.79
CA ILE A 598 22.21 -16.52 -13.31
C ILE A 598 23.67 -16.36 -13.71
N PHE A 599 24.51 -17.25 -13.21
CA PHE A 599 25.96 -17.25 -13.41
C PHE A 599 26.37 -18.55 -14.12
N HIS A 600 27.33 -18.43 -15.03
CA HIS A 600 28.03 -19.57 -15.61
C HIS A 600 29.52 -19.42 -15.33
N VAL A 601 29.99 -20.05 -14.26
CA VAL A 601 31.36 -19.90 -13.79
C VAL A 601 32.25 -20.87 -14.55
N GLY A 602 33.12 -20.33 -15.41
CA GLY A 602 34.15 -21.10 -16.09
C GLY A 602 35.43 -21.28 -15.26
N ALA A 603 36.31 -22.19 -15.66
CA ALA A 603 37.58 -22.44 -14.95
C ALA A 603 38.51 -21.21 -14.92
N ASP A 604 38.49 -20.37 -15.97
CA ASP A 604 39.30 -19.15 -16.02
C ASP A 604 38.78 -18.05 -15.10
N GLU A 605 37.46 -17.85 -15.07
CA GLU A 605 36.80 -16.89 -14.18
C GLU A 605 37.00 -17.29 -12.72
N LEU A 606 36.87 -18.58 -12.41
CA LEU A 606 37.16 -19.14 -11.10
C LEU A 606 38.59 -18.81 -10.64
N ARG A 607 39.59 -18.98 -11.53
CA ARG A 607 40.99 -18.64 -11.23
C ARG A 607 41.19 -17.15 -10.94
N GLN A 608 40.43 -16.26 -11.58
CA GLN A 608 40.52 -14.82 -11.34
C GLN A 608 39.94 -14.44 -9.98
N VAL A 609 38.78 -14.99 -9.61
CA VAL A 609 38.13 -14.72 -8.31
C VAL A 609 39.00 -15.19 -7.15
N ILE A 610 39.52 -16.42 -7.22
CA ILE A 610 40.38 -16.98 -6.17
C ILE A 610 41.67 -16.14 -5.97
N ARG A 611 42.23 -15.57 -7.05
CA ARG A 611 43.42 -14.71 -6.97
C ARG A 611 43.13 -13.32 -6.39
N HIS A 612 41.90 -12.83 -6.49
CA HIS A 612 41.51 -11.51 -5.99
C HIS A 612 41.11 -11.55 -4.52
N ASP A 613 40.51 -12.66 -4.08
CA ASP A 613 40.02 -12.85 -2.70
C ASP A 613 41.09 -13.42 -1.73
N SER A 614 42.32 -13.69 -2.16
CA SER A 614 43.42 -14.16 -1.32
C SER A 614 43.99 -13.12 -0.33
N HIS A 615 43.20 -12.09 0.01
CA HIS A 615 43.52 -11.03 0.97
C HIS A 615 42.58 -10.99 2.19
N PHE A 616 41.75 -12.02 2.40
CA PHE A 616 40.93 -12.18 3.61
C PHE A 616 41.58 -13.06 4.67
#